data_AF-G7ZAP3-F1
#
_entry.id   AF-G7ZAP3-F1
#
_cell.length_a   1.000
_cell.length_b   1.000
_cell.length_c   1.000
_cell.angle_alpha   90.00
_cell.angle_beta   90.00
_cell.angle_gamma   90.00
#
_symmetry.space_group_name_H-M   'P 1'
#
loop_
_entity.id
_entity.type
_entity.pdbx_description
1 polymer ?
#
loop_
_entity_poly.entity_id
_entity_poly.type
_entity_poly.pdbx_seq_one_letter_code
_entity_poly.pdbx_strand_id
1 'polypeptide(L)'
;MTIEEVQARLCAAQARLGREGRFALTLSLDGREECYITHWFRPEPHAFEDCRAVGSGTLSECLDALDRYVAVNRVREEAPVLMAAE
;
A
#
# COMPACT_ATOMS: atom_id res chain seq x y z
N MET A 1 10.68 -5.63 -16.16
CA MET A 1 9.32 -5.73 -15.59
C MET A 1 8.39 -4.92 -16.47
N THR A 2 7.23 -5.46 -16.86
CA THR A 2 6.24 -4.76 -17.68
C THR A 2 5.22 -4.02 -16.82
N ILE A 3 4.42 -3.14 -17.43
CA ILE A 3 3.39 -2.41 -16.71
C ILE A 3 2.27 -3.34 -16.21
N GLU A 4 1.98 -4.41 -16.95
CA GLU A 4 1.00 -5.43 -16.59
C GLU A 4 1.46 -6.23 -15.36
N GLU A 5 2.75 -6.55 -15.26
CA GLU A 5 3.32 -7.23 -14.09
C GLU A 5 3.24 -6.34 -12.84
N VAL A 6 3.50 -5.04 -12.99
CA VAL A 6 3.37 -4.06 -11.90
C VAL A 6 1.91 -3.94 -11.45
N GLN A 7 0.98 -3.81 -12.41
CA GLN A 7 -0.46 -3.75 -12.11
C GLN A 7 -0.94 -5.02 -11.40
N ALA A 8 -0.54 -6.20 -11.87
CA ALA A 8 -0.89 -7.47 -11.25
C ALA A 8 -0.40 -7.54 -9.79
N ARG A 9 0.81 -7.05 -9.51
CA ARG A 9 1.34 -6.97 -8.14
C ARG A 9 0.55 -6.00 -7.26
N LEU A 10 0.21 -4.81 -7.75
CA LEU A 10 -0.61 -3.84 -7.01
C LEU A 10 -2.01 -4.39 -6.70
N CYS A 11 -2.65 -5.03 -7.67
CA CYS A 11 -3.95 -5.68 -7.47
C CYS A 11 -3.89 -6.82 -6.45
N ALA A 12 -2.85 -7.66 -6.51
CA ALA A 12 -2.64 -8.74 -5.54
C ALA A 12 -2.38 -8.19 -4.12
N ALA A 13 -1.62 -7.10 -4.00
CA ALA A 13 -1.40 -6.41 -2.73
C ALA A 13 -2.70 -5.84 -2.14
N GLN A 14 -3.54 -5.22 -2.98
CA GLN A 14 -4.83 -4.67 -2.58
C GLN A 14 -5.78 -5.78 -2.10
N ALA A 15 -5.89 -6.88 -2.85
CA ALA A 15 -6.73 -8.01 -2.48
C ALA A 15 -6.34 -8.63 -1.13
N ARG A 16 -5.05 -8.60 -0.77
CA ARG A 16 -4.53 -9.11 0.51
C ARG A 16 -4.79 -8.19 1.71
N LEU A 17 -5.03 -6.90 1.48
CA LEU A 17 -5.19 -5.89 2.52
C LEU A 17 -6.63 -5.74 3.04
N GLY A 18 -7.61 -6.33 2.36
CA GLY A 18 -9.01 -6.41 2.81
C GLY A 18 -9.79 -5.09 2.92
N ARG A 19 -9.12 -3.93 2.88
CA ARG A 19 -9.71 -2.60 3.07
C ARG A 19 -10.24 -1.98 1.77
N GLU A 20 -11.28 -1.15 1.89
CA GLU A 20 -11.63 -0.19 0.85
C GLU A 20 -10.48 0.81 0.67
N GLY A 21 -9.91 0.86 -0.53
CA GLY A 21 -8.78 1.71 -0.85
C GLY A 21 -8.16 1.35 -2.20
N ARG A 22 -7.08 2.05 -2.56
CA ARG A 22 -6.31 1.85 -3.79
C ARG A 22 -4.84 2.12 -3.55
N PHE A 23 -3.99 1.44 -4.31
CA PHE A 23 -2.59 1.83 -4.43
C PHE A 23 -2.40 2.73 -5.65
N ALA A 24 -1.54 3.73 -5.51
CA ALA A 24 -1.07 4.54 -6.61
C ALA A 24 0.46 4.47 -6.67
N LEU A 25 0.98 4.06 -7.83
CA LEU A 25 2.39 4.19 -8.19
C LEU A 25 2.56 5.49 -8.97
N THR A 26 3.51 6.32 -8.58
CA THR A 26 3.83 7.56 -9.30
C THR A 26 5.30 7.57 -9.66
N LEU A 27 5.59 8.01 -10.88
CA LEU A 27 6.94 8.11 -11.45
C LEU A 27 7.38 9.58 -11.41
N SER A 28 8.60 9.84 -10.97
CA SER A 28 9.21 11.17 -11.07
C SER A 28 9.52 11.49 -12.53
N LEU A 29 9.28 12.75 -12.94
CA LEU A 29 9.56 13.24 -14.30
C LEU A 29 10.89 14.02 -14.38
N ASP A 30 11.73 13.94 -13.35
CA ASP A 30 13.00 14.67 -13.25
C ASP A 30 14.21 13.91 -13.84
N GLY A 31 13.94 12.82 -14.56
CA GLY A 31 14.96 11.98 -15.20
C GLY A 31 15.65 11.00 -14.25
N ARG A 32 15.22 10.92 -12.99
CA ARG A 32 15.66 9.87 -12.05
C ARG A 32 14.75 8.66 -12.16
N GLU A 33 15.30 7.47 -11.95
CA GLU A 33 14.53 6.23 -11.80
C GLU A 33 13.86 6.16 -10.41
N GLU A 34 13.22 7.25 -10.00
CA GLU A 34 12.56 7.38 -8.72
C GLU A 34 11.05 7.30 -8.90
N CYS A 35 10.42 6.49 -8.07
CA CYS A 35 8.99 6.34 -7.98
C CYS A 35 8.57 6.26 -6.52
N TYR A 36 7.27 6.42 -6.29
CA TYR A 36 6.70 6.25 -4.96
C TYR A 36 5.36 5.53 -5.04
N ILE A 37 5.10 4.69 -4.04
CA ILE A 37 3.80 4.04 -3.84
C ILE A 37 3.10 4.70 -2.67
N THR A 38 1.84 5.06 -2.89
CA THR A 38 0.93 5.53 -1.84
C THR A 38 -0.26 4.60 -1.72
N HIS A 39 -0.74 4.42 -0.50
CA HIS A 39 -1.98 3.73 -0.18
C HIS A 39 -3.03 4.75 0.23
N TRP A 40 -4.09 4.85 -0.56
CA TRP A 40 -5.24 5.69 -0.31
C TRP A 40 -6.37 4.82 0.20
N PHE A 41 -6.91 5.10 1.37
CA PHE A 41 -7.93 4.26 1.99
C PHE A 41 -8.87 5.08 2.85
N ARG A 42 -10.09 4.57 3.06
CA ARG A 42 -10.99 5.14 4.05
C ARG A 42 -10.92 4.28 5.31
N PRO A 43 -10.55 4.85 6.47
CA PRO A 43 -10.55 4.08 7.71
C PRO A 43 -11.96 3.70 8.15
N GLU A 44 -12.95 4.53 7.83
CA GLU A 44 -14.36 4.37 8.16
C GLU A 44 -15.26 4.82 6.99
N PRO A 45 -16.50 4.32 6.84
CA PRO A 45 -17.37 4.61 5.69
C PRO A 45 -17.65 6.10 5.45
N HIS A 46 -17.62 6.90 6.52
CA HIS A 46 -17.92 8.34 6.50
C HIS A 46 -16.68 9.22 6.67
N ALA A 47 -15.49 8.62 6.77
CA ALA A 47 -14.25 9.35 6.87
C ALA A 47 -13.77 9.84 5.50
N PHE A 48 -12.97 10.91 5.51
CA PHE A 48 -12.21 11.31 4.33
C PHE A 48 -11.17 10.23 3.97
N GLU A 49 -10.78 10.20 2.70
CA GLU A 49 -9.70 9.33 2.22
C GLU A 49 -8.38 9.76 2.89
N ASP A 50 -7.75 8.84 3.60
CA ASP A 50 -6.43 9.00 4.19
C ASP A 50 -5.37 8.46 3.20
N CYS A 51 -4.18 9.04 3.24
CA CYS A 51 -3.08 8.69 2.36
C CYS A 51 -1.84 8.34 3.18
N ARG A 52 -1.29 7.15 2.94
CA ARG A 52 -0.04 6.70 3.52
C ARG A 52 1.02 6.50 2.46
N ALA A 53 2.22 7.01 2.72
CA ALA A 53 3.42 6.64 1.98
C ALA A 53 3.77 5.18 2.28
N VAL A 54 3.97 4.39 1.24
CA VAL A 54 4.32 2.96 1.33
C VAL A 54 5.79 2.73 1.03
N GLY A 55 6.31 3.38 -0.01
CA GLY A 55 7.71 3.29 -0.40
C GLY A 55 8.08 4.36 -1.41
N SER A 56 9.38 4.64 -1.50
CA SER A 56 10.00 5.56 -2.45
C SER A 56 11.36 5.02 -2.88
N GLY A 57 11.76 5.28 -4.13
CA GLY A 57 13.05 4.84 -4.69
C GLY A 57 12.85 4.21 -6.06
N THR A 58 13.69 3.24 -6.41
CA THR A 58 13.50 2.44 -7.62
C THR A 58 12.20 1.66 -7.58
N LEU A 59 11.71 1.22 -8.76
CA LEU A 59 10.51 0.41 -8.86
C LEU A 59 10.60 -0.88 -8.02
N SER A 60 11.77 -1.52 -8.00
CA SER A 60 11.99 -2.73 -7.20
C SER A 60 11.88 -2.44 -5.70
N GLU A 61 12.53 -1.37 -5.21
CA GLU A 61 12.49 -0.99 -3.80
C GLU A 61 11.07 -0.64 -3.35
N CYS A 62 10.30 0.02 -4.21
CA CYS A 62 8.89 0.33 -3.95
C CYS A 62 8.03 -0.93 -3.85
N LEU A 63 8.22 -1.91 -4.75
CA LEU A 63 7.48 -3.16 -4.70
C LEU A 63 7.86 -4.01 -3.49
N ASP A 64 9.15 -4.03 -3.09
CA ASP A 64 9.58 -4.69 -1.87
C ASP A 64 8.97 -4.01 -0.62
N ALA A 65 8.86 -2.67 -0.63
CA ALA A 65 8.21 -1.92 0.43
C ALA A 65 6.70 -2.21 0.50
N LEU A 66 6.04 -2.35 -0.65
CA LEU A 66 4.64 -2.76 -0.74
C LEU A 66 4.41 -4.14 -0.12
N ASP A 67 5.26 -5.13 -0.42
CA ASP A 67 5.14 -6.47 0.14
C ASP A 67 5.28 -6.46 1.67
N ARG A 68 6.25 -5.69 2.21
CA ARG A 68 6.39 -5.48 3.66
C ARG A 68 5.16 -4.80 4.26
N TYR A 69 4.65 -3.76 3.60
CA TYR A 69 3.49 -3.00 4.06
C TYR A 69 2.23 -3.88 4.16
N VAL A 70 1.97 -4.70 3.14
CA VAL A 70 0.86 -5.66 3.13
C VAL A 70 1.03 -6.71 4.23
N ALA A 71 2.24 -7.25 4.40
CA ALA A 71 2.51 -8.26 5.43
C ALA A 71 2.23 -7.73 6.84
N VAL A 72 2.66 -6.50 7.16
CA VAL A 72 2.42 -5.89 8.47
C VAL A 72 0.94 -5.57 8.70
N ASN A 73 0.24 -5.04 7.70
CA ASN A 73 -1.15 -4.61 7.88
C ASN A 73 -2.14 -5.77 7.86
N ARG A 74 -1.84 -6.89 7.18
CA ARG A 74 -2.64 -8.12 7.28
C ARG A 74 -2.62 -8.69 8.69
N VAL A 75 -1.45 -8.73 9.35
CA VAL A 75 -1.31 -9.25 10.73
C VAL A 75 -2.09 -8.39 11.74
N ARG A 76 -2.25 -7.08 11.48
CA ARG A 76 -3.08 -6.20 12.32
C ARG A 76 -4.58 -6.48 12.22
N GLU A 77 -5.08 -7.13 11.17
CA GLU A 77 -6.48 -7.58 11.10
C GLU A 77 -6.71 -8.89 11.86
N GLU A 78 -5.70 -9.78 11.88
CA GLU A 78 -5.79 -11.08 12.57
C GLU A 78 -5.56 -10.98 14.08
N ALA A 79 -4.92 -9.90 14.55
CA ALA A 79 -4.85 -9.55 15.96
C ALA A 79 -6.04 -8.64 16.29
N PRO A 80 -7.16 -9.15 16.83
CA PRO A 80 -8.16 -8.27 17.43
C PRO A 80 -7.44 -7.46 18.50
N VAL A 81 -7.78 -6.19 18.63
CA VAL A 81 -7.42 -5.37 19.78
C VAL A 81 -8.07 -6.01 21.02
N LEU A 82 -7.43 -7.05 21.57
CA LEU A 82 -7.43 -7.23 23.01
C LEU A 82 -6.65 -6.04 23.56
N MET A 83 -7.13 -5.49 24.68
CA MET A 83 -6.60 -4.36 25.44
C MET A 83 -7.32 -3.03 25.19
N ALA A 84 -8.52 -2.93 25.78
CA ALA A 84 -8.86 -1.86 26.71
C ALA A 84 -10.09 -2.30 27.52
N ALA A 85 -9.85 -3.11 28.56
CA ALA A 85 -10.77 -3.21 29.68
C ALA A 85 -10.17 -2.32 30.78
N GLU A 86 -10.88 -1.24 31.10
CA GLU A 86 -10.78 -0.53 32.38
C GLU A 86 -12.15 -0.58 33.06
#